data_AF-A0A1Q4F937-F1
#
_entry.id   AF-A0A1Q4F937-F1
#
_cell.length_a   1.000
_cell.length_b   1.000
_cell.length_c   1.000
_cell.angle_alpha   90.00
_cell.angle_beta   90.00
_cell.angle_gamma   90.00
#
_symmetry.space_group_name_H-M   'P 1'
#
loop_
_entity.id
_entity.type
_entity.pdbx_description
1 polymer ?
#
loop_
_entity_poly.entity_id
_entity_poly.type
_entity_poly.pdbx_seq_one_letter_code
_entity_poly.pdbx_strand_id
1 'polypeptide(L)'
;MLTIGALQAGSKENIIPDKATLKRNMRTYDEHVREHMLGAIQRICCAEADTSGAPQPPDFVEPSRYPLTENDAEAAARVAEAFRTEFGDAARDTQRASASEDFSEFGRAWKVPCVS
;
A
#
# COMPACT_ATOMS: atom_id res chain seq x y z
N MET A 1 -2.34 -6.58 2.35
CA MET A 1 -2.15 -7.29 1.07
C MET A 1 -0.77 -6.97 0.52
N LEU A 2 -0.06 -7.98 0.02
CA LEU A 2 1.19 -7.84 -0.72
C LEU A 2 1.07 -8.60 -2.03
N THR A 3 1.43 -7.95 -3.14
CA THR A 3 1.37 -8.55 -4.48
C THR A 3 2.63 -8.21 -5.26
N ILE A 4 3.11 -9.17 -6.06
CA ILE A 4 4.13 -8.93 -7.07
C ILE A 4 3.42 -8.64 -8.39
N GLY A 5 3.52 -7.40 -8.86
CA GLY A 5 2.92 -6.97 -10.12
C GLY A 5 3.79 -7.26 -11.34
N ALA A 6 5.11 -7.38 -11.15
CA ALA A 6 6.01 -7.80 -12.22
C ALA A 6 7.31 -8.41 -11.68
N LEU A 7 7.87 -9.34 -12.45
CA LEU A 7 9.21 -9.89 -12.29
C LEU A 7 9.90 -9.81 -13.65
N GLN A 8 11.10 -9.26 -13.69
CA GLN A 8 11.93 -9.20 -14.89
C GLN A 8 13.33 -9.72 -14.56
N ALA A 9 13.77 -10.74 -15.29
CA ALA A 9 15.14 -11.26 -15.24
C ALA A 9 15.50 -11.83 -16.62
N GLY A 10 16.75 -11.65 -17.04
CA GLY A 10 17.24 -12.17 -18.31
C GLY A 10 16.90 -11.28 -19.51
N SER A 11 17.64 -11.52 -20.59
CA SER A 11 17.43 -10.88 -21.89
C SER A 11 17.42 -11.88 -23.04
N LYS A 12 18.09 -13.03 -22.88
CA LYS A 12 18.11 -14.16 -23.80
C LYS A 12 18.05 -15.47 -23.03
N GLU A 13 17.54 -16.51 -23.67
CA GLU A 13 17.38 -17.86 -23.13
C GLU A 13 18.71 -18.55 -22.78
N ASN A 14 19.82 -18.14 -23.41
CA ASN A 14 21.14 -18.73 -23.23
C ASN A 14 22.12 -17.87 -22.41
N ILE A 15 21.64 -16.76 -21.83
CA ILE A 15 22.44 -15.86 -21.00
C ILE A 15 21.89 -15.90 -19.58
N ILE A 16 22.72 -16.25 -18.61
CA ILE A 16 22.38 -16.15 -17.19
C ILE A 16 22.32 -14.66 -16.83
N PRO A 17 21.19 -14.14 -16.32
CA PRO A 17 21.10 -12.74 -15.92
C PRO A 17 21.96 -12.40 -14.72
N ASP A 18 22.51 -11.20 -14.73
CA ASP A 18 23.18 -10.56 -13.59
C ASP A 18 22.20 -9.83 -12.65
N LYS A 19 20.98 -9.53 -13.13
CA LYS A 19 19.96 -8.79 -12.38
C LYS A 19 18.56 -9.37 -12.54
N ALA A 20 17.80 -9.35 -11.44
CA ALA A 20 16.36 -9.52 -11.41
C ALA A 20 15.71 -8.28 -10.78
N THR A 21 14.56 -7.85 -11.31
CA THR A 21 13.76 -6.74 -10.76
C THR A 21 12.38 -7.25 -10.38
N LEU A 22 11.95 -6.96 -9.15
CA LEU A 22 10.61 -7.25 -8.65
C LEU A 22 9.86 -5.95 -8.41
N LYS A 23 8.70 -5.79 -9.04
CA LYS A 23 7.78 -4.67 -8.78
C LYS A 23 6.66 -5.15 -7.88
N ARG A 24 6.64 -4.64 -6.64
CA ARG A 24 5.62 -5.01 -5.63
C ARG A 24 4.62 -3.89 -5.40
N ASN A 25 3.40 -4.26 -5.04
CA ASN A 25 2.40 -3.36 -4.46
C ASN A 25 2.03 -3.86 -3.06
N MET A 26 1.95 -2.95 -2.10
CA MET A 26 1.63 -3.27 -0.71
C MET A 26 0.55 -2.31 -0.20
N ARG A 27 -0.50 -2.88 0.38
CA ARG A 27 -1.61 -2.14 0.99
C ARG A 27 -1.85 -2.65 2.40
N THR A 28 -1.85 -1.75 3.38
CA THR A 28 -1.99 -2.04 4.81
C THR A 28 -2.94 -1.02 5.43
N TYR A 29 -3.73 -1.45 6.42
CA TYR A 29 -4.65 -0.57 7.16
C TYR A 29 -4.07 -0.06 8.48
N ASP A 30 -2.81 -0.39 8.74
CA ASP A 30 -2.12 -0.11 9.99
C ASP A 30 -0.63 0.09 9.68
N GLU A 31 -0.02 1.13 10.27
CA GLU A 31 1.37 1.49 10.00
C GLU A 31 2.35 0.50 10.65
N HIS A 32 2.01 -0.08 11.81
CA HIS A 32 2.84 -1.10 12.45
C HIS A 32 2.88 -2.39 11.61
N VAL A 33 1.74 -2.79 11.04
CA VAL A 33 1.69 -3.89 10.06
C VAL A 33 2.51 -3.56 8.81
N ARG A 34 2.48 -2.31 8.35
CA ARG A 34 3.30 -1.85 7.22
C ARG A 34 4.79 -2.02 7.49
N GLU A 35 5.27 -1.47 8.59
CA GLU A 35 6.67 -1.55 9.01
C GLU A 35 7.12 -2.99 9.18
N HIS A 36 6.29 -3.82 9.80
CA HIS A 36 6.54 -5.25 9.95
C HIS A 36 6.71 -5.93 8.59
N MET A 37 5.81 -5.68 7.63
CA MET A 37 5.88 -6.26 6.29
C MET A 37 7.11 -5.78 5.52
N LEU A 38 7.47 -4.49 5.62
CA LEU A 38 8.68 -3.94 5.01
C LEU A 38 9.95 -4.62 5.55
N GLY A 39 10.06 -4.74 6.88
CA GLY A 39 11.19 -5.42 7.51
C GLY A 39 11.29 -6.90 7.14
N ALA A 40 10.14 -7.59 7.04
CA ALA A 40 10.11 -8.99 6.61
C ALA A 40 10.59 -9.14 5.15
N ILE A 41 10.13 -8.29 4.24
CA ILE A 41 10.54 -8.31 2.82
C ILE A 41 12.04 -8.08 2.70
N GLN A 42 12.57 -7.06 3.39
CA GLN A 42 14.00 -6.76 3.34
C GLN A 42 14.83 -7.93 3.86
N ARG A 43 14.45 -8.50 5.01
CA ARG A 43 15.13 -9.67 5.59
C ARG A 43 15.14 -10.86 4.64
N ILE A 44 14.00 -11.18 4.03
CA ILE A 44 13.88 -12.32 3.11
C ILE A 44 14.74 -12.09 1.87
N CYS A 45 14.62 -10.93 1.22
CA CYS A 45 15.39 -10.64 0.01
C CYS A 45 16.91 -10.65 0.26
N CYS A 46 17.37 -10.11 1.39
CA CYS A 46 18.79 -10.17 1.77
C CYS A 46 19.24 -11.62 2.01
N ALA A 47 18.47 -12.42 2.76
CA ALA A 47 18.81 -13.81 3.03
C ALA A 47 18.87 -14.67 1.76
N GLU A 48 17.93 -14.46 0.83
CA GLU A 48 17.94 -15.15 -0.47
C GLU A 48 19.15 -14.74 -1.33
N ALA A 49 19.50 -13.45 -1.34
CA ALA A 49 20.67 -12.96 -2.05
C ALA A 49 21.98 -13.56 -1.49
N ASP A 50 22.12 -13.58 -0.17
CA ASP A 50 23.28 -14.17 0.52
C ASP A 50 23.37 -15.67 0.24
N THR A 51 22.25 -16.39 0.36
CA THR A 51 22.18 -17.84 0.11
C THR A 51 22.50 -18.19 -1.33
N SER A 52 22.08 -17.35 -2.28
CA SER A 52 22.34 -17.55 -3.72
C SER A 52 23.73 -17.13 -4.16
N GLY A 53 24.53 -16.52 -3.26
CA GLY A 53 25.84 -15.98 -3.59
C GLY A 53 25.78 -14.76 -4.52
N ALA A 54 24.73 -13.94 -4.41
CA ALA A 54 24.61 -12.73 -5.20
C ALA A 54 25.82 -11.81 -4.93
N PRO A 55 26.45 -11.23 -5.98
CA PRO A 55 27.65 -10.42 -5.81
C PRO A 55 27.39 -9.08 -5.12
N GLN A 56 26.12 -8.65 -5.07
CA GLN A 56 25.68 -7.40 -4.47
C GLN A 56 24.39 -7.62 -3.69
N PRO A 57 24.16 -6.88 -2.60
CA PRO A 57 22.90 -6.94 -1.88
C PRO A 57 21.74 -6.42 -2.76
N PRO A 58 20.48 -6.82 -2.46
CA PRO A 58 19.33 -6.28 -3.16
C PRO A 58 19.19 -4.77 -2.97
N ASP A 59 18.80 -4.06 -4.02
CA ASP A 59 18.44 -2.65 -3.98
C ASP A 59 16.93 -2.47 -3.75
N PHE A 60 16.56 -1.52 -2.89
CA PHE A 60 15.17 -1.24 -2.52
C PHE A 60 14.82 0.20 -2.85
N VAL A 61 13.98 0.37 -3.87
CA VAL A 61 13.50 1.69 -4.31
C VAL A 61 12.03 1.86 -3.92
N GLU A 62 11.68 2.95 -3.25
CA GLU A 62 10.29 3.35 -2.96
C GLU A 62 9.89 4.53 -3.87
N PRO A 63 9.29 4.27 -5.04
CA PRO A 63 8.98 5.32 -6.01
C PRO A 63 7.77 6.18 -5.62
N SER A 64 6.90 5.71 -4.72
CA SER A 64 5.69 6.44 -4.31
C SER A 64 5.19 5.91 -2.95
N ARG A 65 4.84 6.84 -2.04
CA ARG A 65 4.17 6.54 -0.77
C ARG A 65 2.79 7.17 -0.78
N TYR A 66 1.77 6.37 -0.50
CA TYR A 66 0.40 6.83 -0.28
C TYR A 66 0.01 6.38 1.13
N PRO A 67 -0.09 7.30 2.11
CA PRO A 67 -0.50 6.97 3.46
C PRO A 67 -1.98 6.56 3.47
N LEU A 68 -2.37 5.92 4.56
CA LEU A 68 -3.73 5.44 4.73
C LEU A 68 -4.73 6.60 4.75
N THR A 69 -5.82 6.42 4.01
CA THR A 69 -7.02 7.26 4.14
C THR A 69 -7.70 6.98 5.47
N GLU A 70 -7.64 7.94 6.38
CA GLU A 70 -8.35 7.92 7.66
C GLU A 70 -9.42 9.01 7.61
N ASN A 71 -10.68 8.60 7.53
CA ASN A 71 -11.81 9.52 7.63
C ASN A 71 -11.93 10.05 9.07
N ASP A 72 -12.20 11.35 9.21
CA ASP A 72 -12.52 11.95 10.50
C ASP A 72 -13.85 11.39 11.02
N ALA A 73 -13.86 10.85 12.24
CA ALA A 73 -15.00 10.10 12.77
C ALA A 73 -16.25 10.99 12.95
N GLU A 74 -16.06 12.24 13.38
CA GLU A 74 -17.17 13.19 13.57
C GLU A 74 -17.76 13.63 12.23
N ALA A 75 -16.90 13.94 11.25
CA ALA A 75 -17.34 14.28 9.91
C ALA A 75 -18.04 13.09 9.23
N ALA A 76 -17.51 11.87 9.37
CA ALA A 76 -18.15 10.66 8.84
C ALA A 76 -19.54 10.44 9.45
N ALA A 77 -19.68 10.63 10.77
CA ALA A 77 -20.98 10.53 11.44
C ALA A 77 -21.98 11.58 10.93
N ARG A 78 -21.53 12.82 10.69
CA ARG A 78 -22.37 13.89 10.13
C ARG A 78 -22.84 13.59 8.71
N VAL A 79 -21.95 13.07 7.86
CA VAL A 79 -22.31 12.67 6.50
C VAL A 79 -23.29 11.49 6.52
N ALA A 80 -23.05 10.49 7.37
CA ALA A 80 -23.94 9.34 7.50
C ALA A 80 -25.35 9.75 7.96
N GLU A 81 -25.45 10.71 8.89
CA GLU A 81 -26.75 11.22 9.35
C GLU A 81 -27.48 12.01 8.25
N ALA A 82 -26.77 12.84 7.49
CA ALA A 82 -27.36 13.54 6.35
C ALA A 82 -27.88 12.56 5.29
N PHE A 83 -27.12 11.49 4.99
CA PHE A 83 -27.53 10.46 4.05
C PHE A 83 -28.72 9.65 4.54
N ARG A 84 -28.78 9.30 5.84
CA ARG A 84 -29.96 8.65 6.43
C ARG A 84 -31.20 9.53 6.35
N THR A 85 -31.04 10.83 6.58
CA THR A 85 -32.15 11.79 6.51
C THR A 85 -32.74 11.87 5.11
N GLU A 86 -31.89 11.90 4.08
CA GLU A 86 -32.34 12.07 2.69
C GLU A 86 -32.80 10.75 2.04
N PHE A 87 -32.09 9.64 2.31
CA PHE A 87 -32.28 8.38 1.59
C PHE A 87 -32.92 7.26 2.43
N GLY A 88 -33.15 7.47 3.73
CA GLY A 88 -33.78 6.49 4.62
C GLY A 88 -33.10 5.12 4.59
N ASP A 89 -33.88 4.05 4.44
CA ASP A 89 -33.38 2.67 4.41
C ASP A 89 -32.46 2.35 3.21
N ALA A 90 -32.36 3.26 2.23
CA ALA A 90 -31.38 3.12 1.17
C ALA A 90 -29.97 3.59 1.59
N ALA A 91 -29.79 4.30 2.70
CA ALA A 91 -28.47 4.59 3.24
C ALA A 91 -27.87 3.35 3.91
N ARG A 92 -26.64 2.99 3.56
CA ARG A 92 -25.94 1.82 4.10
C ARG A 92 -24.45 2.08 4.28
N ASP A 93 -23.91 1.59 5.38
CA ASP A 93 -22.46 1.58 5.59
C ASP A 93 -21.80 0.62 4.59
N THR A 94 -20.71 1.08 3.99
CA THR A 94 -19.89 0.27 3.11
C THR A 94 -18.69 -0.27 3.88
N GLN A 95 -18.23 -1.47 3.51
CA GLN A 95 -16.96 -1.97 4.02
C GLN A 95 -15.82 -1.07 3.53
N ARG A 96 -14.77 -0.92 4.37
CA ARG A 96 -13.56 -0.18 4.00
C ARG A 96 -13.08 -0.64 2.61
N ALA A 97 -13.06 0.27 1.66
CA ALA A 97 -12.57 -0.02 0.33
C ALA A 97 -11.05 -0.26 0.38
N SER A 98 -10.58 -1.24 -0.40
CA SER A 98 -9.15 -1.52 -0.54
C SER A 98 -8.45 -0.58 -1.52
N ALA A 99 -9.18 0.37 -2.11
CA ALA A 99 -8.64 1.38 -3.01
C ALA A 99 -7.73 2.32 -2.21
N SER A 100 -6.52 2.53 -2.72
CA SER A 100 -5.64 3.58 -2.22
C SER A 100 -5.99 4.86 -2.95
N GLU A 101 -6.50 5.85 -2.23
CA GLU A 101 -6.85 7.17 -2.75
C GLU A 101 -5.99 8.22 -2.03
N ASP A 102 -5.59 9.27 -2.74
CA ASP A 102 -4.77 10.36 -2.22
C ASP A 102 -5.59 11.46 -1.52
N PHE A 103 -6.92 11.32 -1.49
CA PHE A 103 -7.85 12.31 -0.94
C PHE A 103 -7.53 12.73 0.51
N SER A 104 -7.08 11.79 1.34
CA SER A 104 -6.78 12.06 2.75
C SER A 104 -5.53 12.88 2.99
N GLU A 105 -4.65 12.98 1.99
CA GLU A 105 -3.46 13.84 2.06
C GLU A 105 -3.87 15.32 2.18
N PHE A 106 -4.96 15.73 1.51
CA PHE A 106 -5.48 17.09 1.60
C PHE A 106 -5.98 17.41 3.02
N GLY A 107 -6.74 16.49 3.62
CA GLY A 107 -7.23 16.62 5.00
C GLY A 107 -6.08 16.70 6.01
N ARG A 108 -5.07 15.84 5.89
CA ARG A 108 -3.87 15.86 6.76
C ARG A 108 -3.03 17.11 6.58
N ALA A 109 -2.76 17.52 5.34
CA ALA A 109 -1.95 18.70 5.03
C ALA A 109 -2.58 20.00 5.54
N TRP A 110 -3.91 20.12 5.42
CA TRP A 110 -4.64 21.32 5.83
C TRP A 110 -5.22 21.25 7.25
N LYS A 111 -5.07 20.12 7.94
CA LYS A 111 -5.65 19.85 9.27
C LYS A 111 -7.16 20.09 9.31
N VAL A 112 -7.86 19.68 8.26
CA VAL A 112 -9.32 19.80 8.14
C VAL A 112 -9.95 18.42 8.08
N PRO A 113 -11.20 18.24 8.58
CA PRO A 113 -11.88 16.96 8.52
C PRO A 113 -12.07 16.49 7.06
N CYS A 114 -11.73 15.23 6.78
CA CYS A 114 -11.95 14.60 5.47
C CYS A 114 -12.84 13.35 5.62
N VAL A 115 -13.70 13.14 4.62
CA VAL A 115 -14.54 11.94 4.48
C VAL A 115 -14.55 11.57 3.00
N SER A 116 -13.98 10.42 2.65
CA SER A 116 -14.18 9.74 1.35
C SER A 116 -15.29 8.72 1.43
#